data_AF-A0A3D0VZR9-F1
#
_entry.id   AF-A0A3D0VZR9-F1
#
_cell.length_a   1.000
_cell.length_b   1.000
_cell.length_c   1.000
_cell.angle_alpha   90.00
_cell.angle_beta   90.00
_cell.angle_gamma   90.00
#
_symmetry.space_group_name_H-M   'P 1'
#
loop_
_entity.id
_entity.type
_entity.pdbx_description
1 polymer ?
#
loop_
_entity_poly.entity_id
_entity_poly.type
_entity_poly.pdbx_seq_one_letter_code
_entity_poly.pdbx_strand_id
1 'polypeptide(L)'
;MKENCEVIRDLLPLVQDGVASEASCRMVQEHLEECEACRTFCISEPVKMPDETLDRRLVKSVRKAFFFAGMALLLIGAAVGVALTDSMGMFYNFILMPGVGMLGYWLFRGKSFFVPLGIFLLSYLYQIPGTGFVAPLFLSVL
;
A
#
# COMPACT_ATOMS: atom_id res chain seq x y z
N MET A 1 -22.40 -38.16 -26.04
CA MET A 1 -23.40 -37.21 -25.53
C MET A 1 -22.74 -35.85 -25.39
N LYS A 2 -23.22 -34.81 -26.10
CA LYS A 2 -22.60 -33.47 -26.10
C LYS A 2 -22.88 -32.66 -24.83
N GLU A 3 -24.06 -32.85 -24.23
CA GLU A 3 -24.51 -32.11 -23.03
C GLU A 3 -23.55 -32.25 -21.84
N ASN A 4 -22.98 -33.44 -21.62
CA ASN A 4 -22.03 -33.64 -20.52
C ASN A 4 -20.70 -32.91 -20.77
N CYS A 5 -20.27 -32.72 -22.02
CA CYS A 5 -18.97 -32.12 -22.32
C CYS A 5 -18.90 -30.63 -21.97
N GLU A 6 -20.01 -29.89 -22.13
CA GLU A 6 -20.07 -28.47 -21.76
C GLU A 6 -19.94 -28.29 -20.25
N VAL A 7 -20.68 -29.08 -19.48
CA VAL A 7 -20.59 -29.10 -18.00
C VAL A 7 -19.17 -29.45 -17.54
N ILE A 8 -18.52 -30.44 -18.16
CA ILE A 8 -17.13 -30.79 -17.81
C ILE A 8 -16.15 -29.67 -18.13
N ARG A 9 -16.36 -28.93 -19.24
CA ARG A 9 -15.51 -27.78 -19.60
C ARG A 9 -15.67 -26.62 -18.62
N ASP A 10 -16.89 -26.35 -18.15
CA ASP A 10 -17.14 -25.32 -17.15
C ASP A 10 -16.57 -25.69 -15.77
N LEU A 11 -16.58 -26.98 -15.42
CA LEU A 11 -16.01 -27.49 -14.18
C LEU A 11 -14.48 -27.61 -14.21
N LEU A 12 -13.88 -27.73 -15.39
CA LEU A 12 -12.44 -27.98 -15.54
C LEU A 12 -11.56 -26.93 -14.84
N PRO A 13 -11.80 -25.61 -15.00
CA PRO A 13 -11.03 -24.59 -14.29
C PRO A 13 -11.18 -24.71 -12.78
N LEU A 14 -12.40 -24.99 -12.29
CA LEU A 14 -12.67 -25.12 -10.85
C LEU A 14 -11.96 -26.34 -10.23
N VAL A 15 -11.84 -27.43 -10.97
CA VAL A 15 -11.07 -28.62 -10.56
C VAL A 15 -9.58 -28.32 -10.57
N GLN A 16 -9.06 -27.60 -11.57
CA GLN A 16 -7.66 -27.18 -11.63
C GLN A 16 -7.28 -26.19 -10.52
N ASP A 17 -8.20 -25.29 -10.17
CA ASP A 17 -8.04 -24.32 -9.07
C ASP A 17 -8.18 -24.96 -7.68
N GLY A 18 -8.55 -26.25 -7.60
CA GLY A 18 -8.67 -26.99 -6.34
C GLY A 18 -9.85 -26.54 -5.46
N VAL A 19 -10.83 -25.82 -6.03
CA VAL A 19 -12.00 -25.29 -5.31
C VAL A 19 -13.26 -26.12 -5.55
N ALA A 20 -13.23 -27.07 -6.49
CA ALA A 20 -14.35 -27.97 -6.77
C ALA A 20 -14.56 -29.01 -5.67
N SER A 21 -15.80 -29.45 -5.49
CA SER A 21 -16.13 -30.53 -4.56
C SER A 21 -15.55 -31.87 -5.03
N GLU A 22 -15.29 -32.80 -4.10
CA GLU A 22 -14.78 -34.14 -4.44
C GLU A 22 -15.69 -34.89 -5.44
N ALA A 23 -17.01 -34.72 -5.32
CA ALA A 23 -17.98 -35.29 -6.24
C ALA A 23 -17.82 -34.75 -7.67
N SER A 24 -17.57 -33.44 -7.81
CA SER A 24 -17.31 -32.77 -9.09
C SER A 24 -15.97 -33.22 -9.68
N CYS A 25 -14.93 -33.35 -8.85
CA CYS A 25 -13.61 -33.82 -9.29
C CYS A 25 -13.68 -35.24 -9.87
N ARG A 26 -14.37 -36.16 -9.18
CA ARG A 26 -14.54 -37.53 -9.65
C ARG A 26 -15.31 -37.60 -10.97
N MET A 27 -16.41 -36.84 -11.10
CA MET A 27 -17.20 -36.78 -12.34
C MET A 27 -16.37 -36.30 -13.54
N VAL A 28 -15.53 -35.28 -13.33
CA VAL A 28 -14.63 -34.76 -14.37
C VAL A 28 -13.58 -35.80 -14.76
N GLN A 29 -12.98 -36.51 -13.79
CA GLN A 29 -12.01 -37.56 -14.05
C GLN A 29 -12.59 -38.73 -14.85
N GLU A 30 -13.75 -39.25 -14.42
CA GLU A 30 -14.46 -40.34 -15.11
C GLU A 30 -14.76 -39.95 -16.58
N HIS A 31 -15.20 -38.71 -16.82
CA HIS A 31 -15.48 -38.24 -18.18
C HIS A 31 -14.22 -38.05 -19.05
N LEU A 32 -13.10 -37.65 -18.46
CA LEU A 32 -11.82 -37.49 -19.17
C LEU A 32 -11.21 -38.83 -19.59
N GLU A 33 -11.56 -39.93 -18.92
CA GLU A 33 -11.19 -41.29 -19.32
C GLU A 33 -11.95 -41.73 -20.57
N GLU A 34 -13.23 -41.38 -20.68
CA GLU A 34 -14.11 -41.78 -21.78
C GLU A 34 -14.10 -40.83 -22.99
N CYS A 35 -13.80 -39.54 -22.78
CA CYS A 35 -13.94 -38.50 -23.81
C CYS A 35 -12.61 -37.85 -24.23
N GLU A 36 -12.12 -38.20 -25.42
CA GLU A 36 -10.90 -37.60 -26.01
C GLU A 36 -11.05 -36.10 -26.30
N ALA A 37 -12.25 -35.62 -26.64
CA ALA A 37 -12.49 -34.21 -26.92
C ALA A 37 -12.30 -33.32 -25.67
N CYS A 38 -12.76 -33.78 -24.50
CA CYS A 38 -12.57 -33.09 -23.23
C CYS A 38 -11.13 -33.20 -22.74
N ARG A 39 -10.47 -34.35 -22.96
CA ARG A 39 -9.04 -34.53 -22.66
C ARG A 39 -8.15 -33.57 -23.46
N THR A 40 -8.43 -33.40 -24.75
CA THR A 40 -7.67 -32.48 -25.61
C THR A 40 -7.84 -31.04 -25.16
N PHE A 41 -9.07 -30.66 -24.79
CA PHE A 41 -9.39 -29.33 -24.26
C PHE A 41 -8.62 -29.01 -22.97
N CYS A 42 -8.50 -30.00 -22.07
CA CYS A 42 -7.76 -29.87 -20.82
C CYS A 42 -6.27 -29.57 -21.01
N ILE A 43 -5.68 -30.01 -22.12
CA ILE A 43 -4.25 -29.81 -22.41
C ILE A 43 -4.04 -28.46 -23.13
N SER A 44 -5.00 -28.02 -23.95
CA SER A 44 -4.88 -26.81 -24.76
C SER A 44 -5.07 -25.50 -24.01
N GLU A 45 -5.80 -25.52 -22.89
CA GLU A 45 -6.03 -24.35 -22.05
C GLU A 45 -5.39 -24.54 -20.68
N PRO A 46 -4.06 -24.34 -20.55
CA PRO A 46 -3.47 -24.18 -19.24
C PRO A 46 -4.11 -22.95 -18.59
N VAL A 47 -4.85 -23.17 -17.50
CA VAL A 47 -5.38 -22.09 -16.67
C VAL A 47 -4.21 -21.17 -16.32
N LYS A 48 -4.29 -19.92 -16.81
CA LYS A 48 -3.32 -18.88 -16.45
C LYS A 48 -3.51 -18.57 -14.97
N MET A 49 -2.80 -19.30 -14.11
CA MET A 49 -2.73 -18.94 -12.71
C MET A 49 -2.29 -17.47 -12.60
N PRO A 50 -2.91 -16.66 -11.73
CA PRO A 50 -2.43 -15.33 -11.44
C PRO A 50 -0.95 -15.40 -11.08
N ASP A 51 -0.11 -14.64 -11.78
CA ASP A 51 1.32 -14.60 -11.52
C ASP A 51 1.55 -14.00 -10.12
N GLU A 52 1.72 -14.89 -9.13
CA GLU A 52 1.92 -14.54 -7.72
C GLU A 52 3.10 -13.57 -7.54
N THR A 53 4.05 -13.57 -8.49
CA THR A 53 5.20 -12.67 -8.46
C THR A 53 4.85 -11.26 -8.96
N LEU A 54 3.90 -11.15 -9.90
CA LEU A 54 3.40 -9.87 -10.41
C LEU A 54 2.54 -9.18 -9.35
N ASP A 55 1.63 -9.89 -8.69
CA ASP A 55 0.78 -9.35 -7.63
C ASP A 55 1.61 -8.81 -6.46
N ARG A 56 2.64 -9.56 -6.03
CA ARG A 56 3.55 -9.10 -4.98
C ARG A 56 4.33 -7.84 -5.39
N ARG A 57 4.68 -7.68 -6.67
CA ARG A 57 5.37 -6.46 -7.17
C ARG A 57 4.44 -5.26 -7.22
N LEU A 58 3.20 -5.45 -7.68
CA LEU A 58 2.17 -4.41 -7.73
C LEU A 58 1.80 -3.92 -6.33
N VAL A 59 1.57 -4.83 -5.37
CA VAL A 59 1.28 -4.44 -3.98
C VAL A 59 2.44 -3.65 -3.37
N LYS A 60 3.70 -4.05 -3.65
CA LYS A 60 4.89 -3.34 -3.15
C LYS A 60 5.05 -1.96 -3.79
N SER A 61 4.85 -1.83 -5.10
CA SER A 61 5.00 -0.54 -5.80
C SER A 61 3.92 0.45 -5.37
N VAL A 62 2.67 -0.01 -5.26
CA VAL A 62 1.54 0.79 -4.78
C VAL A 62 1.78 1.24 -3.35
N ARG A 63 2.15 0.33 -2.44
CA ARG A 63 2.46 0.68 -1.05
C ARG A 63 3.59 1.68 -0.94
N LYS A 64 4.61 1.56 -1.77
CA LYS A 64 5.76 2.47 -1.80
C LYS A 64 5.35 3.86 -2.31
N ALA A 65 4.50 3.93 -3.33
CA ALA A 65 3.95 5.18 -3.84
C ALA A 65 3.10 5.91 -2.78
N PHE A 66 2.19 5.19 -2.09
CA PHE A 66 1.43 5.76 -0.97
C PHE A 66 2.32 6.23 0.19
N PHE A 67 3.38 5.50 0.49
CA PHE A 67 4.35 5.92 1.50
C PHE A 67 5.08 7.22 1.11
N PHE A 68 5.56 7.33 -0.14
CA PHE A 68 6.20 8.56 -0.61
C PHE A 68 5.24 9.74 -0.68
N ALA A 69 4.00 9.53 -1.14
CA ALA A 69 2.99 10.59 -1.19
C ALA A 69 2.62 11.06 0.23
N GLY A 70 2.43 10.13 1.18
CA GLY A 70 2.19 10.45 2.58
C GLY A 70 3.37 11.18 3.23
N MET A 71 4.61 10.81 2.89
CA MET A 71 5.81 11.51 3.35
C MET A 71 5.86 12.96 2.84
N ALA A 72 5.57 13.17 1.55
CA ALA A 72 5.51 14.51 0.97
C ALA A 72 4.45 15.38 1.66
N LEU A 73 3.25 14.82 1.89
CA LEU A 73 2.17 15.50 2.60
C LEU A 73 2.56 15.85 4.04
N LEU A 74 3.28 14.97 4.74
CA LEU A 74 3.78 15.20 6.09
C LEU A 74 4.78 16.37 6.12
N LEU A 75 5.74 16.40 5.20
CA LEU A 75 6.73 17.48 5.08
C LEU A 75 6.06 18.83 4.76
N ILE A 76 5.11 18.83 3.80
CA ILE A 76 4.35 20.03 3.45
C ILE A 76 3.53 20.50 4.65
N GLY A 77 2.82 19.60 5.32
CA GLY A 77 2.03 19.91 6.51
C GLY A 77 2.89 20.49 7.64
N ALA A 78 4.06 19.90 7.90
CA ALA A 78 5.00 20.42 8.89
C ALA A 78 5.51 21.83 8.53
N ALA A 79 5.90 22.06 7.27
CA ALA A 79 6.38 23.36 6.80
C ALA A 79 5.28 24.44 6.89
N VAL A 80 4.06 24.11 6.47
CA VAL A 80 2.89 24.99 6.59
C VAL A 80 2.57 25.28 8.05
N GLY A 81 2.62 24.28 8.92
CA GLY A 81 2.36 24.46 10.35
C GLY A 81 3.34 25.43 11.01
N VAL A 82 4.64 25.29 10.70
CA VAL A 82 5.68 26.22 11.17
C VAL A 82 5.43 27.64 10.62
N ALA A 83 5.20 27.79 9.32
CA ALA A 83 4.99 29.11 8.70
C ALA A 83 3.75 29.85 9.25
N LEU A 84 2.70 29.13 9.63
CA LEU A 84 1.49 29.73 10.19
C LEU A 84 1.62 30.14 11.66
N THR A 85 2.67 29.70 12.36
CA THR A 85 2.84 29.92 13.81
C THR A 85 2.99 31.40 14.19
N ASP A 86 3.57 32.22 13.32
CA ASP A 86 3.77 33.66 13.55
C ASP A 86 2.67 34.54 12.91
N SER A 87 1.55 33.94 12.48
CA SER A 87 0.50 34.61 11.73
C SER A 87 -0.87 34.54 12.42
N MET A 88 -1.83 35.33 11.92
CA MET A 88 -3.26 35.25 12.29
C MET A 88 -3.86 33.84 12.09
N GLY A 89 -3.18 32.97 11.33
CA GLY A 89 -3.57 31.59 11.08
C GLY A 89 -3.22 30.59 12.20
N MET A 90 -2.69 31.05 13.34
CA MET A 90 -2.32 30.19 14.48
C MET A 90 -3.45 29.24 14.92
N PHE A 91 -4.72 29.65 14.82
CA PHE A 91 -5.86 28.79 15.16
C PHE A 91 -5.98 27.54 14.26
N TYR A 92 -5.53 27.60 13.01
CA TYR A 92 -5.53 26.44 12.11
C TYR A 92 -4.51 25.38 12.53
N ASN A 93 -3.43 25.75 13.23
CA ASN A 93 -2.46 24.80 13.78
C ASN A 93 -3.10 23.84 14.80
N PHE A 94 -4.19 24.23 15.45
CA PHE A 94 -4.91 23.38 16.40
C PHE A 94 -5.50 22.12 15.74
N ILE A 95 -5.83 22.19 14.45
CA ILE A 95 -6.35 21.06 13.68
C ILE A 95 -5.23 20.43 12.84
N LEU A 96 -4.33 21.25 12.31
CA LEU A 96 -3.28 20.83 11.40
C LEU A 96 -2.21 19.97 12.09
N MET A 97 -1.71 20.35 13.26
CA MET A 97 -0.68 19.59 13.99
C MET A 97 -1.17 18.20 14.43
N PRO A 98 -2.38 18.03 15.01
CA PRO A 98 -2.93 16.71 15.27
C PRO A 98 -3.13 15.88 13.99
N GLY A 99 -3.58 16.51 12.90
CA GLY A 99 -3.76 15.83 11.60
C GLY A 99 -2.45 15.30 11.02
N VAL A 100 -1.40 16.12 11.01
CA VAL A 100 -0.05 15.74 10.56
C VAL A 100 0.55 14.66 11.46
N GLY A 101 0.36 14.77 12.78
CA GLY A 101 0.77 13.76 13.75
C GLY A 101 0.06 12.41 13.55
N MET A 102 -1.25 12.43 13.30
CA MET A 102 -2.05 11.24 13.01
C MET A 102 -1.64 10.59 11.68
N LEU A 103 -1.40 11.40 10.64
CA LEU A 103 -0.88 10.93 9.36
C LEU A 103 0.49 10.27 9.54
N GLY A 104 1.40 10.89 10.30
CA GLY A 104 2.70 10.31 10.65
C GLY A 104 2.56 9.01 11.43
N TYR A 105 1.64 8.95 12.39
CA TYR A 105 1.38 7.73 13.16
C TYR A 105 0.97 6.57 12.28
N TRP A 106 0.08 6.85 11.33
CA TRP A 106 -0.38 5.86 10.36
C TRP A 106 0.72 5.43 9.38
N LEU A 107 1.50 6.39 8.87
CA LEU A 107 2.58 6.15 7.90
C LEU A 107 3.71 5.28 8.51
N PHE A 108 4.05 5.51 9.78
CA PHE A 108 5.15 4.83 10.48
C PHE A 108 4.69 3.64 11.35
N ARG A 109 3.42 3.20 11.23
CA ARG A 109 2.81 2.02 11.90
C ARG A 109 3.29 1.81 13.35
N GLY A 110 3.28 2.85 14.17
CA GLY A 110 3.60 2.77 15.60
C GLY A 110 5.02 3.17 16.02
N LYS A 111 5.93 3.51 15.09
CA LYS A 111 7.23 4.17 15.42
C LYS A 111 7.12 5.69 15.51
N SER A 112 5.90 6.22 15.52
CA SER A 112 5.61 7.65 15.45
C SER A 112 6.15 8.46 16.63
N PHE A 113 6.48 7.83 17.75
CA PHE A 113 7.03 8.50 18.93
C PHE A 113 8.40 9.13 18.66
N PHE A 114 9.19 8.57 17.73
CA PHE A 114 10.48 9.14 17.35
C PHE A 114 10.37 10.40 16.49
N VAL A 115 9.23 10.64 15.82
CA VAL A 115 9.04 11.80 14.93
C VAL A 115 8.96 13.13 15.70
N PRO A 116 8.06 13.32 16.69
CA PRO A 116 8.06 14.53 17.50
C PRO A 116 9.31 14.63 18.39
N LEU A 117 9.85 13.50 18.86
CA LEU A 117 11.11 13.47 19.60
C LEU A 117 12.28 13.99 18.75
N GLY A 118 12.36 13.60 17.48
CA GLY A 118 13.37 14.06 16.53
C GLY A 118 13.18 15.53 16.15
N ILE A 119 11.96 15.99 15.92
CA ILE A 119 11.65 17.40 15.64
C ILE A 119 12.02 18.28 16.84
N PHE A 120 11.70 17.85 18.06
CA PHE A 120 12.06 18.55 19.29
C PHE A 120 13.58 18.59 19.52
N LEU A 121 14.28 17.48 19.28
CA LEU A 121 15.74 17.42 19.36
C LEU A 121 16.41 18.32 18.33
N LEU A 122 15.88 18.35 17.10
CA LEU A 122 16.41 19.19 16.03
C LEU A 122 16.17 20.68 16.30
N SER A 123 14.98 21.05 16.81
CA SER A 123 14.70 22.44 17.17
C SER A 123 15.57 22.90 18.35
N TYR A 124 15.80 22.03 19.32
CA TYR A 124 16.67 22.31 20.46
C TYR A 124 18.13 22.45 20.03
N LEU A 125 18.62 21.58 19.14
CA LEU A 125 19.96 21.70 18.53
C LEU A 125 20.11 22.99 17.73
N TYR A 126 19.07 23.42 16.99
CA TYR A 126 19.05 24.69 16.27
C TYR A 126 19.11 25.92 17.19
N GLN A 127 18.69 25.76 18.44
CA GLN A 127 18.65 26.83 19.43
C GLN A 127 19.91 26.90 20.30
N ILE A 128 20.85 25.96 20.13
CA ILE A 128 22.18 26.05 20.77
C ILE A 128 22.95 27.19 20.09
N PRO A 129 23.29 28.27 20.81
CA PRO A 129 24.06 29.37 20.25
C PRO A 129 25.49 28.88 20.03
N GLY A 130 25.84 28.54 18.79
CA GLY A 130 27.16 27.99 18.45
C GLY A 130 27.29 27.41 17.05
N THR A 131 26.20 27.04 16.38
CA THR A 131 26.24 26.66 14.96
C THR A 131 25.80 27.85 14.11
N GLY A 132 26.77 28.60 13.59
CA GLY A 132 26.60 29.88 12.88
C GLY A 132 25.82 29.83 11.57
N PHE A 133 24.51 29.56 11.63
CA PHE A 133 23.62 29.66 10.47
C PHE A 133 22.47 30.68 10.65
N VAL A 134 22.33 31.30 11.82
CA VAL A 134 21.30 32.33 12.07
C VAL A 134 21.93 33.60 12.65
N ALA A 135 22.83 34.22 11.88
CA ALA A 135 23.35 35.55 12.18
C ALA A 135 22.71 36.69 11.35
N PRO A 136 22.07 36.52 10.17
CA PRO A 136 21.59 37.69 9.44
C PRO A 136 20.09 38.01 9.59
N LEU A 137 19.22 37.12 10.08
CA LEU A 137 17.78 37.42 10.07
C LEU A 137 17.27 38.19 11.31
N PHE A 138 17.96 38.09 12.45
CA PHE A 138 17.54 38.77 13.69
C PHE A 138 18.00 40.23 13.77
N LEU A 139 18.92 40.67 12.90
CA LEU A 139 19.47 42.03 12.92
C LEU A 139 18.80 43.00 11.91
N SER A 140 17.87 42.52 11.07
CA SER A 140 17.16 43.36 10.10
C SER A 140 15.80 43.87 10.60
N VAL A 141 15.40 43.54 11.83
CA VAL A 141 14.10 43.90 12.43
C VAL A 141 14.26 44.61 13.79
N LEU A 142 15.47 45.02 14.16
CA LEU A 142 15.71 45.88 15.33
C LEU A 142 16.36 47.20 14.92
#